data_AF-A0A4U8UN73-F1
#
_entry.id   AF-A0A4U8UN73-F1
#
_cell.length_a   1.000
_cell.length_b   1.000
_cell.length_c   1.000
_cell.angle_alpha   90.00
_cell.angle_beta   90.00
_cell.angle_gamma   90.00
#
_symmetry.space_group_name_H-M   'P 1'
#
loop_
_entity.id
_entity.type
_entity.pdbx_description
1 polymer ?
#
loop_
_entity_poly.entity_id
_entity_poly.type
_entity_poly.pdbx_seq_one_letter_code
_entity_poly.pdbx_strand_id
1 'polypeptide(L)'
;MGNCISHDPTQFLPDPRHSELFSADNPYVFRVFKKSRNKFVPGLLKVADGEILFSRAVNDCQSYPLQFLRRYGYTYAGMFFFESGRRCPSGEGYHTFQSHQAERIFQVGSRINHFDQKRIIYSV
;
A
#
# COMPACT_ATOMS: atom_id res chain seq x y z
N MET A 1 1.36 28.65 32.04
CA MET A 1 2.03 28.98 30.76
C MET A 1 2.94 27.81 30.42
N GLY A 2 2.38 26.79 29.76
CA GLY A 2 3.13 25.58 29.39
C GLY A 2 3.66 25.73 27.98
N ASN A 3 4.98 25.86 27.86
CA ASN A 3 5.68 26.20 26.64
C ASN A 3 5.68 25.06 25.62
N CYS A 4 5.62 25.46 24.36
CA CYS A 4 5.90 24.76 23.11
C CYS A 4 6.94 23.63 23.20
N ILE A 5 6.52 22.41 22.86
CA ILE A 5 7.42 21.28 22.59
C ILE A 5 7.80 21.33 21.11
N SER A 6 9.11 21.38 20.89
CA SER A 6 9.74 21.40 19.57
C SER A 6 9.43 20.11 18.81
N HIS A 7 8.96 20.24 17.57
CA HIS A 7 8.77 19.09 16.68
C HIS A 7 10.12 18.74 16.07
N ASP A 8 10.80 17.75 16.66
CA ASP A 8 12.01 17.15 16.11
C ASP A 8 11.62 16.16 14.98
N PRO A 9 12.17 16.27 13.76
CA PRO A 9 11.84 15.41 12.63
C PRO A 9 12.44 13.99 12.71
N THR A 10 13.11 13.63 13.81
CA THR A 10 13.80 12.33 13.99
C THR A 10 12.96 11.29 14.72
N GLN A 11 11.74 11.64 15.18
CA GLN A 11 10.85 10.69 15.88
C GLN A 11 10.06 9.81 14.89
N PHE A 12 10.76 9.22 13.91
CA PHE A 12 10.37 7.95 13.32
C PHE A 12 10.87 6.84 14.26
N LEU A 13 10.25 6.70 15.44
CA LEU A 13 10.36 5.46 16.18
C LEU A 13 9.21 4.56 15.70
N PRO A 14 9.45 3.66 14.73
CA PRO A 14 8.44 2.65 14.42
C PRO A 14 8.22 1.80 15.66
N ASP A 15 6.95 1.53 16.01
CA ASP A 15 6.63 0.41 16.90
C ASP A 15 7.44 -0.81 16.43
N PRO A 16 8.09 -1.58 17.32
CA PRO A 16 8.99 -2.66 16.91
C PRO A 16 8.30 -3.70 16.00
N ARG A 17 6.97 -3.81 16.06
CA ARG A 17 6.19 -4.67 15.15
C ARG A 17 5.98 -4.02 13.78
N HIS A 18 5.97 -2.69 13.69
CA HIS A 18 5.85 -1.94 12.43
C HIS A 18 7.19 -1.89 11.68
N SER A 19 8.32 -1.78 12.39
CA SER A 19 9.64 -1.73 11.75
C SER A 19 9.99 -3.04 11.05
N GLU A 20 9.68 -4.19 11.66
CA GLU A 20 9.94 -5.51 11.09
C GLU A 20 9.05 -5.79 9.87
N LEU A 21 7.82 -5.28 9.89
CA LEU A 21 6.89 -5.44 8.78
C LEU A 21 7.36 -4.69 7.53
N PHE A 22 7.92 -3.49 7.68
CA PHE A 22 8.35 -2.65 6.56
C PHE A 22 9.88 -2.55 6.42
N SER A 23 10.64 -3.54 6.89
CA SER A 23 12.11 -3.53 6.74
C SER A 23 12.47 -3.36 5.27
N ALA A 24 13.42 -2.47 4.99
CA ALA A 24 13.87 -2.16 3.63
C ALA A 24 14.50 -3.36 2.90
N ASP A 25 14.92 -4.37 3.65
CA ASP A 25 15.43 -5.64 3.12
C ASP A 25 14.33 -6.56 2.57
N ASN A 26 13.06 -6.34 2.95
CA ASN A 26 11.95 -7.16 2.47
C ASN A 26 11.70 -6.87 0.97
N PRO A 27 11.88 -7.87 0.07
CA PRO A 27 11.68 -7.68 -1.37
C PRO A 27 10.20 -7.46 -1.76
N TYR A 28 9.30 -7.53 -0.78
CA TYR A 28 7.87 -7.33 -0.94
C TYR A 28 7.40 -5.95 -0.45
N VAL A 29 8.32 -5.09 -0.01
CA VAL A 29 8.04 -3.71 0.41
C VAL A 29 8.49 -2.76 -0.69
N PHE A 30 7.56 -1.94 -1.16
CA PHE A 30 7.76 -1.02 -2.27
C PHE A 30 7.38 0.39 -1.87
N ARG A 31 8.21 1.36 -2.25
CA ARG A 31 7.88 2.77 -2.07
C ARG A 31 6.91 3.19 -3.16
N VAL A 32 5.76 3.72 -2.75
CA VAL A 32 4.67 4.09 -3.65
C VAL A 32 4.12 5.48 -3.31
N PHE A 33 3.41 6.08 -4.25
CA PHE A 33 2.75 7.37 -4.07
C PHE A 33 1.24 7.19 -4.23
N LYS A 34 0.50 7.22 -3.12
CA LYS A 34 -0.96 7.12 -3.13
C LYS A 34 -1.56 8.41 -3.70
N LYS A 35 -2.33 8.31 -4.78
CA LYS A 35 -3.08 9.42 -5.36
C LYS A 35 -4.27 9.75 -4.43
N SER A 36 -4.34 10.99 -3.98
CA SER A 36 -5.41 11.51 -3.14
C SER A 36 -5.90 12.83 -3.71
N ARG A 37 -7.09 12.83 -4.32
CA ARG A 37 -7.69 13.96 -5.06
C ARG A 37 -6.71 14.59 -6.06
N ASN A 38 -5.96 15.60 -5.63
CA ASN A 38 -5.01 16.37 -6.44
C ASN A 38 -3.56 16.31 -5.91
N LYS A 39 -3.25 15.37 -5.01
CA LYS A 39 -1.92 15.20 -4.41
C LYS A 39 -1.47 13.75 -4.47
N PHE A 40 -0.18 13.56 -4.64
CA PHE A 40 0.49 12.27 -4.52
C PHE A 40 1.18 12.23 -3.17
N VAL A 41 0.80 11.24 -2.36
CA VAL A 41 1.31 11.15 -0.99
C VAL A 41 2.22 9.94 -0.89
N PRO A 42 3.50 10.12 -0.55
CA PRO A 42 4.43 9.01 -0.41
C PRO A 42 3.99 8.08 0.72
N GLY A 43 4.25 6.79 0.53
CA GLY A 43 4.04 5.75 1.53
C GLY A 43 4.77 4.46 1.14
N LEU A 44 4.70 3.48 2.01
CA LEU A 44 5.24 2.14 1.82
C LEU A 44 4.09 1.17 1.58
N LEU A 45 4.19 0.39 0.51
CA LEU A 45 3.26 -0.67 0.19
C LEU A 45 3.99 -2.00 0.38
N LYS A 46 3.53 -2.80 1.32
CA LYS A 46 3.96 -4.18 1.50
C LYS A 46 2.93 -5.10 0.87
N VAL A 47 3.39 -6.04 0.06
CA VAL A 47 2.56 -7.12 -0.46
C VAL A 47 2.86 -8.36 0.36
N ALA A 48 1.92 -8.83 1.16
CA ALA A 48 2.06 -10.03 1.97
C ALA A 48 1.23 -11.18 1.38
N ASP A 49 1.39 -12.38 1.94
CA ASP A 49 0.62 -13.54 1.53
C ASP A 49 -0.87 -13.34 1.88
N GLY A 50 -1.70 -13.07 0.86
CA GLY A 50 -3.14 -12.86 1.05
C GLY A 50 -3.59 -11.44 1.41
N GLU A 51 -2.68 -10.47 1.62
CA GLU A 51 -3.04 -9.09 1.94
C GLU A 51 -2.03 -8.04 1.46
N ILE A 52 -2.50 -6.82 1.21
CA ILE A 52 -1.68 -5.65 0.87
C ILE A 52 -1.73 -4.67 2.03
N LEU A 53 -0.57 -4.25 2.51
CA LEU A 53 -0.41 -3.34 3.63
C LEU A 53 0.15 -2.01 3.12
N PHE A 54 -0.59 -0.93 3.26
CA PHE A 54 -0.13 0.41 2.94
C PHE A 54 0.11 1.21 4.21
N SER A 55 1.35 1.64 4.44
CA SER A 55 1.71 2.55 5.52
C SER A 55 2.11 3.91 4.98
N ARG A 56 1.37 4.95 5.34
CA ARG A 56 1.80 6.33 5.11
C ARG A 56 2.69 6.82 6.25
N ALA A 57 2.31 6.50 7.48
CA ALA A 57 2.97 6.93 8.70
C ALA A 57 2.85 5.83 9.76
N VAL A 58 3.60 5.92 10.85
CA VAL A 58 3.55 4.92 11.94
C VAL A 58 2.14 4.72 12.52
N ASN A 59 1.33 5.79 12.51
CA ASN A 59 -0.06 5.78 12.99
C ASN A 59 -1.09 5.55 11.86
N ASP A 60 -0.67 5.46 10.60
CA ASP A 60 -1.56 5.40 9.43
C ASP A 60 -1.16 4.20 8.55
N CYS A 61 -1.49 3.01 9.05
CA CYS A 61 -1.32 1.73 8.37
C CYS A 61 -2.68 1.16 7.98
N GLN A 62 -2.83 0.78 6.71
CA GLN A 62 -4.06 0.24 6.15
C GLN A 62 -3.78 -1.14 5.56
N SER A 63 -4.48 -2.15 6.07
CA SER A 63 -4.47 -3.50 5.50
C SER A 63 -5.62 -3.68 4.52
N TYR A 64 -5.33 -4.36 3.41
CA TYR A 64 -6.24 -4.64 2.32
C TYR A 64 -6.14 -6.12 1.97
N PRO A 65 -6.98 -6.97 2.58
CA PRO A 65 -6.97 -8.40 2.31
C PRO A 65 -7.34 -8.64 0.85
N LEU A 66 -6.54 -9.43 0.13
CA LEU A 66 -6.74 -9.72 -1.29
C LEU A 66 -8.12 -10.36 -1.54
N GLN A 67 -8.67 -11.09 -0.57
CA GLN A 67 -10.03 -11.65 -0.63
C GLN A 67 -11.14 -10.59 -0.76
N PHE A 68 -10.94 -9.42 -0.15
CA PHE A 68 -11.91 -8.31 -0.16
C PHE A 68 -11.63 -7.27 -1.23
N LEU A 69 -10.54 -7.42 -1.99
CA LEU A 69 -10.30 -6.60 -3.17
C LEU A 69 -11.27 -6.99 -4.26
N ARG A 70 -12.02 -6.02 -4.78
CA ARG A 70 -12.99 -6.28 -5.85
C ARG A 70 -12.33 -6.45 -7.20
N ARG A 71 -11.26 -5.69 -7.43
CA ARG A 71 -10.53 -5.59 -8.67
C ARG A 71 -9.19 -4.94 -8.39
N TYR A 72 -8.17 -5.37 -9.11
CA TYR A 72 -6.83 -4.80 -9.07
C TYR A 72 -6.21 -4.80 -10.46
N GLY A 73 -5.32 -3.87 -10.72
CA GLY A 73 -4.71 -3.67 -12.03
C GLY A 73 -3.51 -2.76 -11.95
N TYR A 74 -2.76 -2.68 -13.04
CA TYR A 74 -1.69 -1.71 -13.18
C TYR A 74 -1.69 -1.14 -14.60
N THR A 75 -1.06 0.01 -14.77
CA THR A 75 -0.85 0.66 -16.07
C THR A 75 0.62 0.61 -16.46
N TYR A 76 0.90 0.65 -17.76
CA TYR A 76 2.27 0.72 -18.31
C TYR A 76 3.03 1.97 -17.85
N ALA A 77 2.32 3.01 -17.40
CA ALA A 77 2.87 4.22 -16.81
C ALA A 77 3.31 4.07 -15.34
N GLY A 78 3.37 2.84 -14.80
CA GLY A 78 3.79 2.58 -13.43
C GLY A 78 2.73 2.99 -12.39
N MET A 79 1.45 2.86 -12.72
CA MET A 79 0.37 3.11 -11.76
C MET A 79 -0.31 1.80 -11.40
N PHE A 80 -0.20 1.38 -10.16
CA PHE A 80 -0.95 0.28 -9.58
C PHE A 80 -2.26 0.79 -8.99
N PHE A 81 -3.37 0.13 -9.21
CA PHE A 81 -4.64 0.51 -8.61
C PHE A 81 -5.44 -0.70 -8.16
N PHE A 82 -6.23 -0.53 -7.11
CA PHE A 82 -7.19 -1.53 -6.67
C PHE A 82 -8.41 -0.90 -6.04
N GLU A 83 -9.51 -1.65 -6.04
CA GLU A 83 -10.74 -1.30 -5.35
C GLU A 83 -10.90 -2.19 -4.13
N SER A 84 -10.87 -1.60 -2.94
CA SER A 84 -11.19 -2.27 -1.69
C SER A 84 -12.70 -2.30 -1.46
N GLY A 85 -13.22 -3.40 -0.91
CA GLY A 85 -14.61 -3.48 -0.46
C GLY A 85 -14.83 -2.88 0.93
N ARG A 86 -16.11 -2.67 1.31
CA ARG A 86 -16.55 -2.14 2.62
C ARG A 86 -16.03 -2.90 3.85
N ARG A 87 -15.57 -4.14 3.67
CA ARG A 87 -15.02 -4.97 4.75
C ARG A 87 -13.55 -4.68 5.05
N CYS A 88 -12.87 -3.87 4.24
CA CYS A 88 -11.51 -3.45 4.54
C CYS A 88 -11.52 -2.38 5.67
N PRO A 89 -10.52 -2.35 6.55
CA PRO A 89 -10.41 -1.35 7.61
C PRO A 89 -10.29 0.09 7.06
N SER A 90 -9.83 0.23 5.81
CA SER A 90 -9.82 1.52 5.09
C SER A 90 -11.21 1.96 4.59
N GLY A 91 -12.20 1.07 4.60
CA GLY A 91 -13.50 1.25 3.95
C GLY A 91 -13.50 0.84 2.48
N GLU A 92 -14.65 1.05 1.82
CA GLU A 92 -14.72 0.91 0.36
C GLU A 92 -14.03 2.08 -0.32
N GLY A 93 -13.23 1.81 -1.34
CA GLY A 93 -12.49 2.88 -1.99
C GLY A 93 -11.66 2.40 -3.17
N TYR A 94 -11.49 3.30 -4.13
CA TYR A 94 -10.54 3.12 -5.21
C TYR A 94 -9.21 3.73 -4.80
N HIS A 95 -8.17 2.91 -4.80
CA HIS A 95 -6.84 3.30 -4.38
C HIS A 95 -5.88 3.20 -5.55
N THR A 96 -5.35 4.35 -5.97
CA THR A 96 -4.32 4.43 -7.01
C THR A 96 -2.99 4.74 -6.35
N PHE A 97 -1.97 3.97 -6.70
CA PHE A 97 -0.60 4.08 -6.23
C PHE A 97 0.31 4.22 -7.44
N GLN A 98 1.09 5.28 -7.50
CA GLN A 98 2.13 5.42 -8.50
C GLN A 98 3.43 4.84 -7.95
N SER A 99 4.07 3.95 -8.70
CA SER A 99 5.40 3.42 -8.37
C SER A 99 6.09 2.96 -9.63
N HIS A 100 7.39 3.25 -9.74
CA HIS A 100 8.21 2.72 -10.82
C HIS A 100 8.29 1.18 -10.79
N GLN A 101 8.02 0.58 -9.63
CA GLN A 101 7.99 -0.87 -9.42
C GLN A 101 6.56 -1.44 -9.44
N ALA A 102 5.60 -0.76 -10.07
CA ALA A 102 4.21 -1.23 -10.16
C ALA A 102 4.09 -2.62 -10.79
N GLU A 103 4.92 -2.93 -11.80
CA GLU A 103 4.98 -4.26 -12.41
C GLU A 103 5.41 -5.33 -11.40
N ARG A 104 6.47 -5.08 -10.64
CA ARG A 104 6.94 -5.95 -9.55
C ARG A 104 5.88 -6.17 -8.49
N ILE A 105 5.18 -5.11 -8.06
CA ILE A 105 4.08 -5.17 -7.10
C ILE A 105 2.98 -6.10 -7.62
N PHE A 106 2.58 -5.90 -8.88
CA PHE A 106 1.56 -6.72 -9.52
C PHE A 106 2.00 -8.19 -9.67
N GLN A 107 3.23 -8.43 -10.11
CA GLN A 107 3.79 -9.77 -10.26
C GLN A 107 3.82 -10.52 -8.92
N VAL A 108 4.24 -9.86 -7.84
CA VAL A 108 4.23 -10.43 -6.49
C VAL A 108 2.79 -10.72 -6.04
N GLY A 109 1.89 -9.74 -6.15
CA GLY A 109 0.50 -9.88 -5.72
C GLY A 109 -0.26 -10.97 -6.50
N SER A 110 -0.05 -11.05 -7.81
CA SER A 110 -0.66 -12.06 -8.69
C SER A 110 -0.12 -13.47 -8.39
N ARG A 111 1.17 -13.61 -8.12
CA ARG A 111 1.78 -14.91 -7.76
C ARG A 111 1.27 -15.43 -6.43
N ILE A 112 1.11 -14.54 -5.47
CA ILE A 112 0.61 -14.85 -4.12
C ILE A 112 -0.89 -15.19 -4.19
N ASN A 113 -1.68 -14.42 -4.92
CA ASN A 113 -3.09 -14.65 -5.10
C ASN A 113 -3.37 -15.64 -6.24
N HIS A 114 -2.77 -16.83 -6.18
CA HIS A 114 -2.89 -17.91 -7.17
C HIS A 114 -4.36 -18.23 -7.56
N PHE A 115 -5.34 -17.80 -6.76
CA PHE A 115 -6.73 -18.23 -6.83
C PHE A 115 -7.72 -17.25 -7.50
N ASP A 116 -7.37 -15.98 -7.76
CA ASP A 116 -8.32 -15.00 -8.31
C ASP A 116 -7.78 -14.24 -9.54
N GLN A 117 -7.58 -14.98 -10.64
CA GLN A 117 -7.32 -14.41 -11.96
C GLN A 117 -8.55 -13.71 -12.58
N LYS A 118 -9.74 -13.82 -11.95
CA LYS A 118 -11.00 -13.26 -12.47
C LYS A 118 -11.20 -11.78 -12.14
N ARG A 119 -10.40 -11.20 -11.25
CA ARG A 119 -10.48 -9.79 -10.82
C ARG A 119 -9.35 -8.91 -11.34
N ILE A 120 -8.47 -9.45 -12.18
CA ILE A 120 -7.38 -8.72 -12.82
C ILE A 120 -7.97 -7.88 -13.96
N ILE A 121 -7.82 -6.57 -13.86
CA ILE A 121 -8.14 -5.67 -14.97
C ILE A 121 -6.80 -5.18 -15.53
N TYR A 122 -6.37 -5.78 -16.65
CA TYR A 122 -5.28 -5.23 -17.43
C TYR A 122 -5.77 -3.93 -18.07
N SER A 123 -5.16 -2.80 -17.73
CA SER A 123 -5.37 -1.57 -18.51
C SER A 123 -4.45 -1.65 -19.73
N VAL A 124 -5.09 -1.78 -20.90
CA VAL A 124 -4.50 -1.62 -22.24
C VAL A 124 -3.81 -0.27 -22.37
#